data_AF-E6PQ56-F1
#
_entry.id   AF-E6PQ56-F1
#
_cell.length_a   1.000
_cell.length_b   1.000
_cell.length_c   1.000
_cell.angle_alpha   90.00
_cell.angle_beta   90.00
_cell.angle_gamma   90.00
#
_symmetry.space_group_name_H-M   'P 1'
#
loop_
_entity.id
_entity.type
_entity.pdbx_description
1 polymer ?
#
loop_
_entity_poly.entity_id
_entity_poly.type
_entity_poly.pdbx_seq_one_letter_code
_entity_poly.pdbx_strand_id
1 'polypeptide(L)'
;MKFLRNAAGQPVCIPRGSVRFETPLTGVFLLGPALPGPSLGFDEMNKAFTREDTSPEQDDDDEVRLPDLPAGSKNYITPAGFSRLREEIKDLIERDRPKVVEIVSWAASNGDRSENGDYIYGKKRLREIDRRIRFLTKRLDLAEVVDPSGQHGNDQIFFGATVHYAENQGVERSVTIVGADEVDLERGRISWISPVARALLKSREGDVVSLPTPGGLLQLEILEVTYPEPGV
;
A
#
# COMPACT_ATOMS: atom_id res chain seq x y z
N MET A 1 -16.88 -32.53 5.24
CA MET A 1 -17.14 -33.76 4.47
C MET A 1 -18.62 -33.83 4.10
N LYS A 2 -18.98 -33.76 2.81
CA LYS A 2 -20.36 -33.92 2.34
C LYS A 2 -20.59 -35.40 1.98
N PHE A 3 -21.39 -36.10 2.76
CA PHE A 3 -21.87 -37.45 2.45
C PHE A 3 -23.15 -37.34 1.64
N LEU A 4 -23.08 -37.63 0.33
CA LEU A 4 -24.26 -37.78 -0.52
C LEU A 4 -24.74 -39.23 -0.41
N ARG A 5 -26.00 -39.42 0.01
CA ARG A 5 -26.70 -40.72 0.04
C ARG A 5 -27.64 -40.80 -1.16
N ASN A 6 -27.79 -41.98 -1.75
CA ASN A 6 -28.79 -42.21 -2.80
C ASN A 6 -30.21 -42.36 -2.17
N ALA A 7 -31.25 -42.38 -3.01
CA ALA A 7 -32.65 -42.50 -2.56
C ALA A 7 -33.01 -43.83 -1.86
N ALA A 8 -32.07 -44.77 -1.74
CA ALA A 8 -32.21 -46.04 -1.02
C ALA A 8 -31.27 -46.15 0.21
N GLY A 9 -30.62 -45.06 0.62
CA GLY A 9 -29.90 -44.97 1.91
C GLY A 9 -28.54 -45.67 1.99
N GLN A 10 -27.96 -46.13 0.88
CA GLN A 10 -26.64 -46.78 0.87
C GLN A 10 -25.50 -45.80 0.47
N PRO A 11 -24.30 -45.95 1.04
CA PRO A 11 -23.14 -45.11 0.67
C PRO A 11 -22.56 -45.54 -0.69
N VAL A 12 -22.38 -44.59 -1.60
CA VAL A 12 -21.79 -44.82 -2.93
C VAL A 12 -20.38 -44.22 -2.97
N CYS A 13 -19.37 -45.07 -3.21
CA CYS A 13 -18.00 -44.67 -3.52
C CYS A 13 -17.84 -44.48 -5.03
N ILE A 14 -17.29 -43.34 -5.48
CA ILE A 14 -16.94 -43.10 -6.89
C ILE A 14 -15.41 -43.00 -7.00
N PRO A 15 -14.73 -43.86 -7.78
CA PRO A 15 -13.29 -43.75 -8.01
C PRO A 15 -12.96 -42.70 -9.08
N ARG A 16 -11.85 -41.96 -8.84
CA ARG A 16 -11.19 -41.10 -9.84
C ARG A 16 -10.43 -41.96 -10.84
N GLY A 17 -10.63 -41.75 -12.13
CA GLY A 17 -9.93 -42.46 -13.19
C GLY A 17 -9.88 -41.66 -14.49
N SER A 18 -8.65 -41.35 -14.88
CA SER A 18 -8.17 -40.77 -16.14
C SER A 18 -8.46 -41.63 -17.37
N VAL A 19 -8.80 -41.02 -18.51
CA VAL A 19 -8.54 -41.63 -19.82
C VAL A 19 -8.24 -40.57 -20.89
N ARG A 20 -7.08 -40.72 -21.54
CA ARG A 20 -6.65 -40.06 -22.78
C ARG A 20 -7.27 -40.79 -23.98
N PHE A 21 -7.64 -40.09 -25.05
CA PHE A 21 -7.75 -40.62 -26.43
C PHE A 21 -7.57 -39.42 -27.38
N GLU A 22 -6.43 -39.30 -28.07
CA GLU A 22 -6.14 -39.79 -29.43
C GLU A 22 -6.83 -38.99 -30.55
N THR A 23 -6.01 -38.27 -31.30
CA THR A 23 -6.22 -37.76 -32.67
C THR A 23 -6.31 -38.94 -33.66
N PRO A 24 -6.89 -38.82 -34.88
CA PRO A 24 -6.10 -38.29 -36.02
C PRO A 24 -6.85 -37.63 -37.21
N LEU A 25 -6.09 -36.78 -37.91
CA LEU A 25 -5.91 -36.64 -39.37
C LEU A 25 -7.01 -36.11 -40.34
N THR A 26 -6.47 -35.31 -41.27
CA THR A 26 -6.75 -35.18 -42.73
C THR A 26 -7.74 -34.13 -43.22
N GLY A 27 -7.25 -33.24 -44.10
CA GLY A 27 -8.08 -32.37 -44.93
C GLY A 27 -7.28 -31.27 -45.65
N VAL A 28 -6.51 -31.66 -46.67
CA VAL A 28 -5.82 -30.77 -47.64
C VAL A 28 -6.84 -30.22 -48.63
N PHE A 29 -6.83 -28.91 -48.92
CA PHE A 29 -7.33 -28.35 -50.20
C PHE A 29 -6.48 -27.15 -50.64
N LEU A 30 -6.16 -27.15 -51.93
CA LEU A 30 -5.22 -26.27 -52.65
C LEU A 30 -5.96 -25.21 -53.49
N LEU A 31 -5.24 -24.10 -53.69
CA LEU A 31 -5.16 -23.19 -54.86
C LEU A 31 -6.28 -22.19 -55.22
N GLY A 32 -5.86 -20.91 -55.35
CA GLY A 32 -6.47 -19.90 -56.24
C GLY A 32 -6.09 -18.45 -55.90
N PRO A 33 -5.39 -17.67 -56.77
CA PRO A 33 -4.75 -16.39 -56.42
C PRO A 33 -5.47 -15.12 -56.95
N ALA A 34 -5.14 -13.94 -56.41
CA ALA A 34 -5.43 -12.65 -57.05
C ALA A 34 -4.36 -11.58 -56.69
N LEU A 35 -3.77 -10.96 -57.72
CA LEU A 35 -2.90 -9.77 -57.69
C LEU A 35 -3.73 -8.48 -58.03
N PRO A 36 -3.17 -7.28 -58.30
CA PRO A 36 -3.17 -6.14 -57.37
C PRO A 36 -3.67 -4.81 -58.00
N GLY A 37 -3.70 -3.70 -57.24
CA GLY A 37 -3.75 -2.35 -57.81
C GLY A 37 -4.46 -1.26 -56.97
N PRO A 38 -4.21 0.03 -57.24
CA PRO A 38 -3.68 0.97 -56.24
C PRO A 38 -4.57 2.21 -55.98
N SER A 39 -4.25 3.01 -54.95
CA SER A 39 -4.61 4.43 -54.94
C SER A 39 -3.57 5.28 -54.21
N LEU A 40 -2.98 6.20 -54.99
CA LEU A 40 -2.21 7.36 -54.57
C LEU A 40 -3.18 8.47 -54.14
N GLY A 41 -2.78 9.26 -53.16
CA GLY A 41 -3.49 10.48 -52.76
C GLY A 41 -2.80 11.17 -51.60
N PHE A 42 -1.61 11.74 -51.85
CA PHE A 42 -1.07 12.83 -51.04
C PHE A 42 -1.81 14.10 -51.46
N ASP A 43 -2.49 14.75 -50.53
CA ASP A 43 -2.83 16.17 -50.67
C ASP A 43 -2.54 16.86 -49.34
N GLU A 44 -1.57 17.77 -49.41
CA GLU A 44 -0.95 18.51 -48.33
C GLU A 44 -1.38 19.97 -48.49
N MET A 45 -2.38 20.41 -47.73
CA MET A 45 -2.46 21.77 -47.21
C MET A 45 -3.62 21.90 -46.22
N ASN A 46 -3.34 22.41 -45.02
CA ASN A 46 -4.28 23.32 -44.38
C ASN A 46 -3.55 24.33 -43.48
N LYS A 47 -3.74 25.59 -43.83
CA LYS A 47 -3.31 26.78 -43.09
C LYS A 47 -4.24 27.03 -41.92
N ALA A 48 -3.64 27.63 -40.88
CA ALA A 48 -4.25 28.57 -39.95
C ALA A 48 -5.42 28.06 -39.10
N PHE A 49 -5.13 27.74 -37.85
CA PHE A 49 -6.03 28.09 -36.75
C PHE A 49 -5.22 28.63 -35.58
N THR A 50 -5.16 29.95 -35.50
CA THR A 50 -4.89 30.66 -34.26
C THR A 50 -6.14 30.50 -33.40
N ARG A 51 -6.09 29.64 -32.38
CA ARG A 51 -6.97 29.73 -31.22
C ARG A 51 -6.13 29.55 -29.98
N GLU A 52 -6.16 30.60 -29.17
CA GLU A 52 -5.88 30.67 -27.75
C GLU A 52 -5.85 29.30 -27.04
N ASP A 53 -4.66 28.83 -26.70
CA ASP A 53 -4.48 27.82 -25.66
C ASP A 53 -4.64 28.50 -24.30
N THR A 54 -5.88 28.82 -23.93
CA THR A 54 -6.25 29.02 -22.53
C THR A 54 -7.24 27.93 -22.16
N SER A 55 -6.69 26.78 -21.80
CA SER A 55 -7.17 25.83 -20.77
C SER A 55 -6.45 24.49 -21.00
N PRO A 56 -5.84 23.95 -19.96
CA PRO A 56 -6.64 23.04 -19.18
C PRO A 56 -6.65 23.47 -17.72
N GLU A 57 -7.82 23.92 -17.25
CA GLU A 57 -8.26 23.50 -15.92
C GLU A 57 -8.49 21.98 -16.02
N GLN A 58 -7.40 21.23 -15.98
CA GLN A 58 -7.45 19.86 -15.53
C GLN A 58 -7.77 19.97 -14.04
N ASP A 59 -9.06 19.79 -13.73
CA ASP A 59 -9.46 19.13 -12.49
C ASP A 59 -8.77 17.76 -12.49
N ASP A 60 -7.48 17.79 -12.16
CA ASP A 60 -6.78 16.60 -11.73
C ASP A 60 -7.45 16.22 -10.42
N ASP A 61 -8.45 15.35 -10.54
CA ASP A 61 -8.62 14.23 -9.61
C ASP A 61 -7.26 13.52 -9.52
N ASP A 62 -6.30 14.16 -8.85
CA ASP A 62 -5.18 13.50 -8.22
C ASP A 62 -5.81 12.61 -7.16
N GLU A 63 -6.28 11.45 -7.63
CA GLU A 63 -6.55 10.32 -6.79
C GLU A 63 -5.24 10.11 -6.04
N VAL A 64 -5.26 10.45 -4.75
CA VAL A 64 -4.11 10.28 -3.88
C VAL A 64 -3.82 8.78 -3.90
N ARG A 65 -2.85 8.39 -4.74
CA ARG A 65 -2.40 7.02 -4.87
C ARG A 65 -1.68 6.70 -3.56
N LEU A 66 -2.45 6.22 -2.60
CA LEU A 66 -1.90 5.61 -1.40
C LEU A 66 -0.89 4.55 -1.86
N PRO A 67 0.29 4.43 -1.23
CA PRO A 67 1.09 3.23 -1.44
C PRO A 67 0.18 2.05 -1.08
N ASP A 68 0.00 1.15 -2.05
CA ASP A 68 -0.93 0.03 -1.95
C ASP A 68 -0.52 -0.81 -0.73
N LEU A 69 -1.23 -0.65 0.40
CA LEU A 69 -1.39 -1.80 1.28
C LEU A 69 -2.03 -2.87 0.39
N PRO A 70 -1.50 -4.11 0.37
CA PRO A 70 -2.01 -5.13 -0.52
C PRO A 70 -3.53 -5.22 -0.37
N ALA A 71 -4.26 -5.13 -1.48
CA ALA A 71 -5.71 -5.00 -1.50
C ALA A 71 -6.36 -6.03 -0.57
N GLY A 72 -7.09 -5.55 0.44
CA GLY A 72 -7.75 -6.40 1.45
C GLY A 72 -6.97 -6.62 2.75
N SER A 73 -5.81 -5.98 2.97
CA SER A 73 -5.09 -6.04 4.24
C SER A 73 -5.60 -4.99 5.24
N LYS A 74 -5.85 -5.43 6.48
CA LYS A 74 -6.22 -4.57 7.61
C LYS A 74 -5.04 -3.66 7.98
N ASN A 75 -5.26 -2.35 8.09
CA ASN A 75 -4.21 -1.41 8.50
C ASN A 75 -4.20 -1.29 10.03
N TYR A 76 -3.41 -2.12 10.70
CA TYR A 76 -3.23 -2.00 12.15
C TYR A 76 -2.40 -0.77 12.50
N ILE A 77 -2.83 -0.05 13.53
CA ILE A 77 -2.12 1.12 14.07
C ILE A 77 -2.16 1.09 15.60
N THR A 78 -1.10 1.58 16.25
CA THR A 78 -1.12 1.76 17.71
C THR A 78 -1.98 2.97 18.09
N PRO A 79 -2.52 3.05 19.33
CA PRO A 79 -3.23 4.23 19.81
C PRO A 79 -2.39 5.52 19.75
N ALA A 80 -1.09 5.41 20.00
CA ALA A 80 -0.15 6.53 19.92
C ALA A 80 0.03 7.01 18.47
N GLY A 81 0.15 6.08 17.52
CA GLY A 81 0.21 6.39 16.09
C GLY A 81 -1.07 7.06 15.59
N PHE A 82 -2.23 6.51 15.95
CA PHE A 82 -3.52 7.09 15.59
C PHE A 82 -3.67 8.53 16.08
N SER A 83 -3.28 8.79 17.33
CA SER A 83 -3.32 10.12 17.93
C SER A 83 -2.39 11.10 17.20
N ARG A 84 -1.17 10.68 16.84
CA ARG A 84 -0.22 11.49 16.06
C ARG A 84 -0.79 11.87 14.69
N LEU A 85 -1.36 10.92 13.96
CA LEU A 85 -1.94 11.21 12.63
C LEU A 85 -3.13 12.18 12.74
N ARG A 86 -3.97 12.01 13.77
CA ARG A 86 -5.09 12.91 14.04
C ARG A 86 -4.63 14.32 14.40
N GLU A 87 -3.58 14.44 15.22
CA GLU A 87 -2.97 15.72 15.57
C GLU A 87 -2.37 16.41 14.35
N GLU A 88 -1.69 15.66 13.47
CA GLU A 88 -1.17 16.21 12.22
C GLU A 88 -2.29 16.76 11.32
N ILE A 89 -3.40 16.04 11.15
CA ILE A 89 -4.57 16.54 10.40
C ILE A 89 -5.09 17.84 11.03
N LYS A 90 -5.22 17.86 12.37
CA LYS A 90 -5.71 19.03 13.10
C LYS A 90 -4.81 20.24 12.85
N ASP A 91 -3.50 20.09 12.98
CA ASP A 91 -2.53 21.17 12.73
C ASP A 91 -2.60 21.68 11.28
N LEU A 92 -2.73 20.77 10.31
CA LEU A 92 -2.87 21.15 8.91
C LEU A 92 -4.12 21.99 8.67
N ILE A 93 -5.25 21.64 9.29
CA ILE A 93 -6.54 22.33 9.11
C ILE A 93 -6.60 23.65 9.88
N GLU A 94 -6.18 23.66 11.15
CA GLU A 94 -6.37 24.80 12.06
C GLU A 94 -5.27 25.85 11.93
N ARG A 95 -4.04 25.44 11.56
CA ARG A 95 -2.88 26.33 11.56
C ARG A 95 -2.33 26.59 10.17
N ASP A 96 -2.02 25.54 9.42
CA ASP A 96 -1.22 25.70 8.20
C ASP A 96 -2.08 26.12 6.99
N ARG A 97 -3.25 25.49 6.81
CA ARG A 97 -4.17 25.84 5.72
C ARG A 97 -4.66 27.30 5.78
N PRO A 98 -5.10 27.85 6.93
CA PRO A 98 -5.57 29.24 6.99
C PRO A 98 -4.46 30.25 6.67
N LYS A 99 -3.23 30.02 7.16
CA LYS A 99 -2.07 30.88 6.87
C LYS A 99 -1.79 30.96 5.37
N VAL A 100 -1.83 29.83 4.67
CA VAL A 100 -1.58 29.80 3.22
C VAL A 100 -2.72 30.46 2.46
N VAL A 101 -3.98 30.29 2.89
CA VAL A 101 -5.14 30.96 2.30
C VAL A 101 -5.03 32.49 2.43
N GLU A 102 -4.60 32.98 3.60
CA GLU A 102 -4.37 34.40 3.83
C GLU A 102 -3.31 34.97 2.87
N ILE A 103 -2.16 34.30 2.74
CA ILE A 103 -1.09 34.67 1.80
C ILE A 103 -1.61 34.71 0.36
N VAL A 104 -2.33 33.66 -0.07
CA VAL A 104 -2.90 33.58 -1.42
C VAL A 104 -3.91 34.71 -1.67
N SER A 105 -4.77 35.01 -0.69
CA SER A 105 -5.77 36.08 -0.79
C SER A 105 -5.12 37.47 -0.87
N TRP A 106 -4.08 37.70 -0.07
CA TRP A 106 -3.30 38.94 -0.12
C TRP A 106 -2.58 39.10 -1.47
N ALA A 107 -1.87 38.06 -1.91
CA ALA A 107 -1.19 38.03 -3.20
C ALA A 107 -2.15 38.26 -4.37
N ALA A 108 -3.36 37.68 -4.29
CA ALA A 108 -4.42 37.88 -5.29
C ALA A 108 -5.01 39.30 -5.32
N SER A 109 -4.81 40.08 -4.25
CA SER A 109 -5.28 41.47 -4.15
C SER A 109 -4.26 42.48 -4.67
N ASN A 110 -2.99 42.10 -4.82
CA ASN A 110 -1.87 42.98 -5.22
C ASN A 110 -1.62 43.08 -6.73
N GLY A 111 -2.44 42.46 -7.58
CA GLY A 111 -2.37 42.63 -9.04
C GLY A 111 -2.30 41.33 -9.84
N ASP A 112 -1.45 41.30 -10.88
CA ASP A 112 -1.38 40.20 -11.85
C ASP A 112 -0.98 38.87 -11.19
N ARG A 113 -1.89 37.90 -11.29
CA ARG A 113 -1.76 36.57 -10.69
C ARG A 113 -0.81 35.67 -11.46
N SER A 114 -0.55 35.97 -12.73
CA SER A 114 0.27 35.13 -13.60
C SER A 114 1.77 35.32 -13.36
N GLU A 115 2.18 36.48 -12.86
CA GLU A 115 3.58 36.80 -12.56
C GLU A 115 3.89 36.81 -11.05
N ASN A 116 2.86 36.85 -10.19
CA ASN A 116 3.05 36.89 -8.75
C ASN A 116 3.50 35.52 -8.19
N GLY A 117 4.78 35.41 -7.85
CA GLY A 117 5.37 34.22 -7.24
C GLY A 117 4.69 33.76 -5.94
N ASP A 118 4.21 34.68 -5.11
CA ASP A 118 3.52 34.36 -3.85
C ASP A 118 2.16 33.68 -4.10
N TYR A 119 1.46 34.10 -5.15
CA TYR A 119 0.20 33.48 -5.56
C TYR A 119 0.43 32.05 -6.10
N ILE A 120 1.40 31.88 -6.99
CA ILE A 120 1.72 30.59 -7.59
C ILE A 120 2.19 29.60 -6.51
N TYR A 121 3.14 30.01 -5.67
CA TYR A 121 3.66 29.18 -4.59
C TYR A 121 2.59 28.88 -3.54
N GLY A 122 1.80 29.87 -3.13
CA GLY A 122 0.72 29.68 -2.17
C GLY A 122 -0.34 28.70 -2.66
N LYS A 123 -0.76 28.79 -3.93
CA LYS A 123 -1.69 27.82 -4.55
C LYS A 123 -1.10 26.41 -4.59
N LYS A 124 0.19 26.26 -4.93
CA LYS A 124 0.88 24.96 -4.90
C LYS A 124 0.89 24.40 -3.47
N ARG A 125 1.28 25.21 -2.49
CA ARG A 125 1.32 24.80 -1.08
C ARG A 125 -0.05 24.41 -0.55
N LEU A 126 -1.11 25.12 -0.94
CA LEU A 126 -2.48 24.78 -0.57
C LEU A 126 -2.87 23.39 -1.09
N ARG A 127 -2.53 23.07 -2.35
CA ARG A 127 -2.76 21.73 -2.93
C ARG A 127 -1.97 20.65 -2.18
N GLU A 128 -0.72 20.92 -1.79
CA GLU A 128 0.09 19.98 -0.99
C GLU A 128 -0.58 19.67 0.36
N ILE A 129 -1.07 20.71 1.05
CA ILE A 129 -1.78 20.56 2.33
C ILE A 129 -3.07 19.76 2.13
N ASP A 130 -3.92 20.12 1.16
CA ASP A 130 -5.17 19.41 0.91
C ASP A 130 -4.93 17.95 0.48
N ARG A 131 -3.89 17.67 -0.31
CA ARG A 131 -3.46 16.30 -0.65
C ARG A 131 -3.02 15.52 0.61
N ARG A 132 -2.25 16.14 1.52
CA ARG A 132 -1.81 15.51 2.77
C ARG A 132 -2.98 15.23 3.71
N ILE A 133 -3.93 16.15 3.85
CA ILE A 133 -5.14 15.94 4.65
C ILE A 133 -5.95 14.76 4.09
N ARG A 134 -6.21 14.74 2.78
CA ARG A 134 -6.92 13.62 2.13
C ARG A 134 -6.20 12.28 2.34
N PHE A 135 -4.87 12.27 2.18
CA PHE A 135 -4.04 11.09 2.44
C PHE A 135 -4.24 10.55 3.86
N LEU A 136 -4.04 11.41 4.87
CA LEU A 136 -4.11 11.01 6.28
C LEU A 136 -5.53 10.58 6.68
N THR A 137 -6.55 11.29 6.21
CA THR A 137 -7.95 10.95 6.47
C THR A 137 -8.28 9.55 5.96
N LYS A 138 -7.93 9.25 4.70
CA LYS A 138 -8.19 7.93 4.11
C LYS A 138 -7.42 6.82 4.83
N ARG A 139 -6.22 7.10 5.37
CA ARG A 139 -5.45 6.14 6.19
C ARG A 139 -6.13 5.86 7.53
N LEU A 140 -6.64 6.91 8.19
CA LEU A 140 -7.39 6.77 9.44
C LEU A 140 -8.71 6.02 9.25
N ASP A 141 -9.42 6.27 8.16
CA ASP A 141 -10.68 5.57 7.84
C ASP A 141 -10.50 4.06 7.70
N LEU A 142 -9.33 3.64 7.20
CA LEU A 142 -8.97 2.23 7.02
C LEU A 142 -8.25 1.62 8.24
N ALA A 143 -7.95 2.42 9.26
CA ALA A 143 -7.12 2.01 10.39
C ALA A 143 -7.91 1.23 11.46
N GLU A 144 -7.35 0.12 11.90
CA GLU A 144 -7.84 -0.66 13.04
C GLU A 144 -6.89 -0.44 14.22
N VAL A 145 -7.36 0.27 15.25
CA VAL A 145 -6.56 0.60 16.43
C VAL A 145 -6.42 -0.65 17.30
N VAL A 146 -5.18 -1.08 17.52
CA VAL A 146 -4.84 -2.23 18.38
C VAL A 146 -3.92 -1.76 19.49
N ASP A 147 -4.37 -1.92 20.73
CA ASP A 147 -3.59 -1.60 21.92
C ASP A 147 -2.68 -2.77 22.33
N PRO A 148 -1.34 -2.63 22.24
CA PRO A 148 -0.42 -3.68 22.63
C PRO A 148 -0.24 -3.83 24.15
N SER A 149 -0.62 -2.83 24.94
CA SER A 149 -0.44 -2.88 26.40
C SER A 149 -1.26 -3.98 27.08
N GLY A 150 -2.37 -4.41 26.48
CA GLY A 150 -3.17 -5.54 26.98
C GLY A 150 -2.46 -6.91 26.88
N GLN A 151 -1.32 -6.99 26.18
CA GLN A 151 -0.52 -8.21 26.03
C GLN A 151 0.73 -8.20 26.92
N HIS A 152 0.80 -7.28 27.88
CA HIS A 152 1.90 -7.21 28.84
C HIS A 152 2.06 -8.54 29.58
N GLY A 153 3.31 -9.03 29.66
CA GLY A 153 3.64 -10.32 30.27
C GLY A 153 3.44 -11.54 29.36
N ASN A 154 3.09 -11.35 28.08
CA ASN A 154 3.05 -12.43 27.09
C ASN A 154 4.45 -12.64 26.47
N ASP A 155 4.86 -13.91 26.38
CA ASP A 155 6.12 -14.34 25.77
C ASP A 155 6.01 -14.48 24.24
N GLN A 156 4.79 -14.46 23.71
CA GLN A 156 4.51 -14.60 22.28
C GLN A 156 4.51 -13.24 21.55
N ILE A 157 5.14 -13.20 20.38
CA ILE A 157 5.28 -12.00 19.55
C ILE A 157 4.01 -11.72 18.75
N PHE A 158 3.42 -10.56 18.99
CA PHE A 158 2.26 -10.01 18.30
C PHE A 158 2.52 -8.55 17.86
N PHE A 159 1.47 -7.89 17.36
CA PHE A 159 1.52 -6.47 17.02
C PHE A 159 1.83 -5.61 18.25
N GLY A 160 2.77 -4.67 18.09
CA GLY A 160 3.25 -3.76 19.14
C GLY A 160 4.25 -4.38 20.12
N ALA A 161 4.74 -5.59 19.86
CA ALA A 161 5.84 -6.18 20.60
C ALA A 161 7.18 -5.54 20.22
N THR A 162 8.04 -5.31 21.21
CA THR A 162 9.46 -5.03 21.04
C THR A 162 10.24 -6.33 21.22
N VAL A 163 10.97 -6.71 20.18
CA VAL A 163 11.68 -7.99 20.09
C VAL A 163 13.17 -7.71 19.99
N HIS A 164 13.92 -8.29 20.90
CA HIS A 164 15.37 -8.36 20.84
C HIS A 164 15.76 -9.71 20.26
N TYR A 165 16.52 -9.71 19.17
CA TYR A 165 16.95 -10.93 18.52
C TYR A 165 18.42 -10.86 18.13
N ALA A 166 19.07 -12.03 18.09
CA ALA A 166 20.41 -12.20 17.58
C ALA A 166 20.39 -12.89 16.22
N GLU A 167 21.21 -12.39 15.30
CA GLU A 167 21.50 -13.06 14.03
C GLU A 167 22.62 -14.11 14.23
N ASN A 168 22.69 -15.10 13.34
CA ASN A 168 23.73 -16.15 13.38
C ASN A 168 25.19 -15.62 13.34
N GLN A 169 25.39 -14.37 12.92
CA GLN A 169 26.70 -13.70 12.96
C GLN A 169 27.02 -13.03 14.31
N GLY A 170 26.16 -13.20 15.32
CA GLY A 170 26.27 -12.56 16.63
C GLY A 170 25.82 -11.09 16.65
N VAL A 171 25.11 -10.64 15.61
CA VAL A 171 24.61 -9.26 15.53
C VAL A 171 23.27 -9.20 16.25
N GLU A 172 23.22 -8.46 17.35
CA GLU A 172 21.98 -8.20 18.08
C GLU A 172 21.24 -7.00 17.51
N ARG A 173 19.91 -7.11 17.41
CA ARG A 173 19.03 -6.02 17.00
C ARG A 173 17.78 -5.99 17.87
N SER A 174 17.31 -4.78 18.14
CA SER A 174 16.01 -4.55 18.76
C SER A 174 15.07 -3.95 17.72
N VAL A 175 13.91 -4.56 17.56
CA VAL A 175 12.87 -4.07 16.64
C VAL A 175 11.51 -4.03 17.31
N THR A 176 10.70 -3.04 16.97
CA THR A 176 9.30 -2.95 17.41
C THR A 176 8.37 -3.12 16.22
N ILE A 177 7.44 -4.07 16.32
CA ILE A 177 6.49 -4.36 15.25
C ILE A 177 5.32 -3.38 15.33
N VAL A 178 5.19 -2.48 14.36
CA VAL A 178 4.18 -1.42 14.33
C VAL A 178 3.37 -1.43 13.03
N GLY A 179 2.41 -0.51 12.93
CA GLY A 179 1.66 -0.25 11.71
C GLY A 179 2.53 0.28 10.57
N ALA A 180 2.06 0.14 9.33
CA ALA A 180 2.78 0.67 8.17
C ALA A 180 2.92 2.21 8.20
N ASP A 181 2.03 2.91 8.91
CA ASP A 181 2.07 4.37 9.10
C ASP A 181 3.10 4.85 10.14
N GLU A 182 3.61 3.94 10.97
CA GLU A 182 4.41 4.26 12.17
C GLU A 182 5.88 3.82 12.04
N VAL A 183 6.26 3.38 10.85
CA VAL A 183 7.60 2.84 10.55
C VAL A 183 8.66 3.92 10.72
N ASP A 184 9.72 3.56 11.44
CA ASP A 184 10.86 4.42 11.73
C ASP A 184 12.07 3.51 11.95
N LEU A 185 12.85 3.29 10.89
CA LEU A 185 13.99 2.36 10.89
C LEU A 185 15.11 2.82 11.83
N GLU A 186 15.27 4.13 12.02
CA GLU A 186 16.28 4.69 12.94
C GLU A 186 15.96 4.35 14.40
N ARG A 187 14.67 4.23 14.73
CA ARG A 187 14.18 3.80 16.04
C ARG A 187 13.86 2.30 16.12
N GLY A 188 14.25 1.51 15.11
CA GLY A 188 13.96 0.08 15.07
C GLY A 188 12.48 -0.27 14.90
N ARG A 189 11.62 0.66 14.46
CA ARG A 189 10.19 0.40 14.23
C ARG A 189 9.96 -0.13 12.83
N ILE A 190 9.50 -1.37 12.74
CA ILE A 190 9.27 -2.07 11.48
C ILE A 190 7.79 -2.34 11.26
N SER A 191 7.36 -2.33 10.00
CA SER A 191 5.97 -2.66 9.68
C SER A 191 5.71 -4.15 9.87
N TRP A 192 4.53 -4.50 10.35
CA TRP A 192 4.04 -5.88 10.46
C TRP A 192 4.02 -6.65 9.13
N ILE A 193 3.96 -5.95 7.99
CA ILE A 193 4.02 -6.58 6.64
C ILE A 193 5.45 -6.95 6.21
N SER A 194 6.48 -6.48 6.93
CA SER A 194 7.87 -6.73 6.58
C SER A 194 8.22 -8.22 6.68
N PRO A 195 9.15 -8.75 5.86
CA PRO A 195 9.58 -10.14 5.94
C PRO A 195 10.10 -10.54 7.32
N VAL A 196 10.84 -9.64 7.99
CA VAL A 196 11.37 -9.84 9.34
C VAL A 196 10.23 -9.96 10.35
N ALA A 197 9.28 -9.00 10.37
CA ALA A 197 8.14 -9.08 11.27
C ALA A 197 7.30 -10.34 11.02
N ARG A 198 7.10 -10.73 9.76
CA ARG A 198 6.36 -11.94 9.39
C ARG A 198 7.03 -13.23 9.87
N ALA A 199 8.36 -13.26 9.93
CA ALA A 199 9.11 -14.40 10.46
C ALA A 199 9.06 -14.47 12.00
N LEU A 200 9.01 -13.31 12.66
CA LEU A 200 8.93 -13.20 14.12
C LEU A 200 7.52 -13.39 14.68
N LEU A 201 6.48 -13.06 13.91
CA LEU A 201 5.09 -13.15 14.34
C LEU A 201 4.72 -14.57 14.79
N LYS A 202 4.07 -14.68 15.96
CA LYS A 202 3.64 -15.92 16.64
C LYS A 202 4.76 -16.76 17.26
N SER A 203 6.01 -16.39 17.08
CA SER A 203 7.13 -17.02 17.77
C SER A 203 7.20 -16.55 19.22
N ARG A 204 7.95 -17.27 20.06
CA ARG A 204 8.12 -16.98 21.48
C ARG A 204 9.56 -16.62 21.81
N GLU A 205 9.75 -16.06 23.00
CA GLU A 205 11.08 -15.93 23.60
C GLU A 205 11.80 -17.28 23.65
N GLY A 206 13.05 -17.32 23.19
CA GLY A 206 13.87 -18.53 23.06
C GLY A 206 13.69 -19.32 21.76
N ASP A 207 12.73 -18.95 20.90
CA ASP A 207 12.56 -19.62 19.61
C ASP A 207 13.62 -19.15 18.59
N VAL A 208 13.99 -20.05 17.68
CA VAL A 208 14.84 -19.74 16.52
C VAL A 208 14.01 -19.80 15.25
N VAL A 209 13.97 -18.68 14.52
CA VAL A 209 13.22 -18.55 13.26
C VAL A 209 14.16 -18.41 12.07
N SER A 210 13.76 -18.94 10.92
CA SER A 210 14.53 -18.84 9.67
C SER A 210 13.90 -17.81 8.74
N LEU A 211 14.65 -16.78 8.40
CA LEU A 211 14.29 -15.73 7.47
C LEU A 211 14.97 -15.97 6.10
N PRO A 212 14.21 -16.20 5.02
CA PRO A 212 14.79 -16.26 3.69
C PRO A 212 15.21 -14.85 3.24
N THR A 213 16.50 -14.67 2.98
CA THR A 213 17.06 -13.46 2.38
C THR A 213 17.65 -13.78 1.01
N PRO A 214 17.83 -12.80 0.11
CA PRO A 214 18.53 -13.02 -1.16
C PRO A 214 19.96 -13.57 -0.99
N GLY A 215 20.59 -13.33 0.16
CA GLY A 215 21.92 -13.84 0.51
C GLY A 215 21.93 -15.23 1.15
N GLY A 216 20.77 -15.88 1.33
CA GLY A 216 20.63 -17.17 1.98
C GLY A 216 19.64 -17.17 3.15
N LEU A 217 19.56 -18.29 3.86
CA LEU A 217 18.76 -18.40 5.07
C LEU A 217 19.48 -17.74 6.25
N LEU A 218 18.86 -16.72 6.83
CA LEU A 218 19.31 -16.07 8.05
C LEU A 218 18.53 -16.66 9.23
N GLN A 219 19.24 -17.17 10.24
CA GLN A 219 18.62 -17.61 11.49
C GLN A 219 18.60 -16.44 12.47
N LEU A 220 17.43 -16.23 13.08
CA LEU A 220 17.19 -15.24 14.12
C LEU A 220 16.81 -15.98 15.40
N GLU A 221 17.57 -15.78 16.46
CA GLU A 221 17.26 -16.28 17.81
C GLU A 221 16.59 -15.17 18.61
N ILE A 222 15.41 -15.44 19.15
CA ILE A 222 14.65 -14.46 19.93
C ILE A 222 15.16 -14.48 21.37
N LEU A 223 15.76 -13.37 21.79
CA LEU A 223 16.36 -13.24 23.12
C LEU A 223 15.35 -12.75 24.15
N GLU A 224 14.55 -11.74 23.80
CA GLU A 224 13.62 -11.10 24.73
C GLU A 224 12.44 -10.50 23.97
N VAL A 225 11.25 -10.61 24.55
CA VAL A 225 10.02 -9.99 24.04
C VAL A 225 9.43 -9.11 25.11
N THR A 226 9.33 -7.81 24.83
CA THR A 226 8.77 -6.83 25.76
C THR A 226 7.56 -6.14 25.13
N TYR A 227 6.52 -5.92 25.94
CA TYR A 227 5.37 -5.10 25.59
C TYR A 227 5.36 -3.83 26.43
N PRO A 228 4.86 -2.70 25.89
CA PRO A 228 4.71 -1.48 26.66
C PRO A 228 3.82 -1.76 27.89
N GLU A 229 4.18 -1.18 29.03
CA GLU A 229 3.36 -1.28 30.23
C GLU A 229 1.97 -0.69 29.96
N PRO A 230 0.90 -1.30 30.49
CA PRO A 230 -0.42 -0.68 30.47
C PRO A 230 -0.38 0.65 31.23
N GLY A 231 -0.79 1.72 30.55
CA GLY A 231 -0.93 3.03 31.18
C GLY A 231 -1.88 2.92 32.37
N VAL A 232 -1.35 3.24 33.55
CA VAL A 232 -2.09 3.31 34.83
C VAL A 232 -2.98 4.55 34.85
#